data_AF-A0AAQ0J755-F1
#
_entry.id   AF-A0AAQ0J755-F1
#
_cell.length_a   1.000
_cell.length_b   1.000
_cell.length_c   1.000
_cell.angle_alpha   90.00
_cell.angle_beta   90.00
_cell.angle_gamma   90.00
#
_symmetry.space_group_name_H-M   'P 1'
#
loop_
_entity.id
_entity.type
_entity.pdbx_description
1 polymer ?
#
loop_
_entity_poly.entity_id
_entity_poly.type
_entity_poly.pdbx_seq_one_letter_code
_entity_poly.pdbx_strand_id
1 'polypeptide(L)'
;MEKQNLIDQLNEIEKLMHISLPSEYKCFIIENVKYADFYEIQRANGDQLYVFNCFDLLERNNAYAIQEVEPDLLLIGQDGDLGYFLNLCKGTDDIYSLDLGALGSLEIDKESNSIFML
;
A
#
# COMPACT_ATOMS: atom_id res chain seq x y z
N MET A 1 -14.88 -2.41 19.15
CA MET A 1 -15.31 -3.58 18.36
C MET A 1 -14.86 -3.42 16.92
N GLU A 2 -15.16 -2.28 16.32
CA GLU A 2 -14.68 -1.89 14.99
C GLU A 2 -13.15 -1.93 14.83
N LYS A 3 -12.39 -1.04 15.50
CA LYS A 3 -10.92 -0.97 15.36
C LYS A 3 -10.18 -2.32 15.51
N GLN A 4 -10.72 -3.24 16.31
CA GLN A 4 -10.14 -4.58 16.48
C GLN A 4 -10.21 -5.41 15.20
N ASN A 5 -11.31 -5.30 14.44
CA ASN A 5 -11.47 -6.02 13.17
C ASN A 5 -10.40 -5.62 12.14
N LEU A 6 -10.08 -4.32 12.03
CA LEU A 6 -9.03 -3.83 11.13
C LEU A 6 -7.65 -4.35 11.55
N ILE A 7 -7.37 -4.36 12.86
CA ILE A 7 -6.13 -4.91 13.40
C ILE A 7 -6.03 -6.40 13.08
N ASP A 8 -7.12 -7.15 13.29
CA ASP A 8 -7.16 -8.58 13.00
C ASP A 8 -6.94 -8.84 11.50
N GLN A 9 -7.56 -8.05 10.62
CA GLN A 9 -7.37 -8.16 9.17
C GLN A 9 -5.93 -7.87 8.75
N LEU A 10 -5.31 -6.79 9.27
CA LEU A 10 -3.91 -6.48 9.00
C LEU A 10 -2.98 -7.60 9.49
N ASN A 11 -3.25 -8.18 10.66
CA ASN A 11 -2.50 -9.31 11.19
C ASN A 11 -2.66 -10.57 10.31
N GLU A 12 -3.84 -10.81 9.75
CA GLU A 12 -4.04 -11.92 8.80
C GLU A 12 -3.26 -11.70 7.50
N ILE A 13 -3.22 -10.47 6.97
CA ILE A 13 -2.38 -10.13 5.81
C ILE A 13 -0.90 -10.41 6.10
N GLU A 14 -0.40 -9.94 7.24
CA GLU A 14 0.98 -10.20 7.68
C GLU A 14 1.28 -11.70 7.77
N LYS A 15 0.36 -12.50 8.31
CA LYS A 15 0.49 -13.95 8.39
C LYS A 15 0.51 -14.62 7.02
N LEU A 16 -0.42 -14.24 6.12
CA LEU A 16 -0.54 -14.82 4.79
C LEU A 16 0.68 -14.52 3.92
N MET A 17 1.22 -13.31 4.05
CA MET A 17 2.39 -12.87 3.30
C MET A 17 3.72 -13.26 3.96
N HIS A 18 3.69 -13.75 5.20
CA HIS A 18 4.88 -14.03 6.02
C HIS A 18 5.81 -12.81 6.20
N ILE A 19 5.23 -11.61 6.30
CA ILE A 19 5.94 -10.33 6.44
C ILE A 19 5.29 -9.45 7.50
N SER A 20 6.04 -8.51 8.05
CA SER A 20 5.49 -7.47 8.93
C SER A 20 5.27 -6.18 8.14
N LEU A 21 4.05 -5.66 8.20
CA LEU A 21 3.72 -4.37 7.61
C LEU A 21 4.31 -3.24 8.46
N PRO A 22 4.79 -2.16 7.82
CA PRO A 22 5.30 -0.99 8.49
C PRO A 22 4.30 -0.37 9.48
N SER A 23 4.82 0.18 10.58
CA SER A 23 3.99 0.60 11.71
C SER A 23 3.14 1.84 11.40
N GLU A 24 3.69 2.81 10.69
CA GLU A 24 2.93 4.03 10.35
C GLU A 24 1.87 3.72 9.31
N TYR A 25 2.16 2.85 8.34
CA TYR A 25 1.16 2.35 7.40
C TYR A 25 -0.04 1.70 8.13
N LYS A 26 0.22 0.79 9.07
CA LYS A 26 -0.86 0.17 9.86
C LYS A 26 -1.67 1.20 10.64
N CYS A 27 -1.02 2.16 11.28
CA CYS A 27 -1.71 3.26 11.96
C CYS A 27 -2.57 4.07 10.97
N PHE A 28 -2.05 4.38 9.79
CA PHE A 28 -2.77 5.12 8.77
C PHE A 28 -4.04 4.42 8.31
N ILE A 29 -3.98 3.11 8.03
CA ILE A 29 -5.18 2.33 7.66
C ILE A 29 -6.24 2.39 8.76
N ILE A 30 -5.83 2.21 10.02
CA ILE A 30 -6.73 2.18 11.16
C ILE A 30 -7.36 3.56 11.45
N GLU A 31 -6.58 4.63 11.31
CA GLU A 31 -6.99 5.98 11.74
C GLU A 31 -7.64 6.81 10.63
N ASN A 32 -7.31 6.55 9.36
CA ASN A 32 -7.76 7.35 8.23
C ASN A 32 -8.70 6.57 7.31
N VAL A 33 -8.29 5.39 6.81
CA VAL A 33 -9.08 4.61 5.85
C VAL A 33 -10.31 3.98 6.53
N LYS A 34 -10.12 3.37 7.71
CA LYS A 34 -11.19 2.76 8.52
C LYS A 34 -12.00 1.73 7.71
N TYR A 35 -13.26 2.07 7.41
CA TYR A 35 -14.22 1.22 6.68
C TYR A 35 -14.62 1.80 5.33
N ALA A 36 -13.99 2.90 4.92
CA ALA A 36 -14.14 3.36 3.54
C ALA A 36 -13.36 2.43 2.62
N ASP A 37 -13.84 2.24 1.39
CA ASP A 37 -13.15 1.44 0.37
C ASP A 37 -11.75 2.00 0.07
N PHE A 38 -11.60 3.32 0.17
CA PHE A 38 -10.33 4.02 0.01
C PHE A 38 -10.25 5.31 0.82
N TYR A 39 -9.03 5.84 0.95
CA TYR A 39 -8.75 7.18 1.43
C TYR A 39 -7.99 7.97 0.36
N GLU A 40 -8.47 9.16 0.05
CA GLU A 40 -7.83 10.04 -0.94
C GLU A 40 -6.79 10.95 -0.26
N ILE A 41 -5.57 10.91 -0.76
CA ILE A 41 -4.49 11.85 -0.42
C ILE A 41 -4.31 12.79 -1.61
N GLN A 42 -4.55 14.07 -1.39
CA GLN A 42 -4.25 15.11 -2.37
C GLN A 42 -2.80 15.55 -2.21
N ARG A 43 -1.97 15.27 -3.22
CA ARG A 43 -0.54 15.56 -3.19
C ARG A 43 -0.26 17.01 -3.57
N ALA A 44 0.87 17.54 -3.11
CA ALA A 44 1.27 18.93 -3.35
C ALA A 44 1.51 19.28 -4.83
N ASN A 45 1.84 18.28 -5.66
CA ASN A 45 2.04 18.42 -7.10
C ASN A 45 0.72 18.43 -7.90
N GLY A 46 -0.42 18.18 -7.24
CA GLY A 46 -1.75 18.12 -7.85
C GLY A 46 -2.27 16.70 -8.11
N ASP A 47 -1.44 15.68 -7.91
CA ASP A 47 -1.81 14.27 -8.09
C ASP A 47 -2.71 13.77 -6.95
N GLN A 48 -3.40 12.66 -7.19
CA GLN A 48 -4.35 12.07 -6.24
C GLN A 48 -4.00 10.61 -5.97
N LEU A 49 -3.64 10.29 -4.73
CA LEU A 49 -3.44 8.90 -4.33
C LEU A 49 -4.68 8.35 -3.65
N TYR A 50 -5.26 7.30 -4.21
CA TYR A 50 -6.32 6.51 -3.58
C TYR A 50 -5.71 5.31 -2.84
N VAL A 51 -5.56 5.44 -1.52
CA VAL A 51 -5.06 4.37 -0.63
C VAL A 51 -6.17 3.35 -0.38
N PHE A 52 -5.88 2.07 -0.60
CA PHE A 52 -6.86 0.99 -0.45
C PHE A 52 -7.16 0.68 1.01
N ASN A 53 -8.36 0.16 1.23
CA ASN A 53 -8.66 -0.56 2.46
C ASN A 53 -7.84 -1.87 2.54
N CYS A 54 -7.51 -2.29 3.76
CA CYS A 54 -6.90 -3.59 3.99
C CYS A 54 -7.78 -4.78 3.54
N PHE A 55 -9.10 -4.62 3.43
CA PHE A 55 -9.97 -5.69 2.92
C PHE A 55 -9.69 -6.03 1.45
N ASP A 56 -9.33 -5.03 0.63
CA ASP A 56 -9.11 -5.20 -0.81
C ASP A 56 -7.63 -5.37 -1.16
N LEU A 57 -6.73 -5.14 -0.22
CA LEU A 57 -5.29 -5.04 -0.45
C LEU A 57 -4.72 -6.28 -1.17
N LEU A 58 -5.04 -7.47 -0.68
CA LEU A 58 -4.59 -8.73 -1.29
C LEU A 58 -5.24 -8.98 -2.65
N GLU A 59 -6.53 -8.67 -2.82
CA GLU A 59 -7.22 -8.84 -4.10
C GLU A 59 -6.60 -7.94 -5.18
N ARG A 60 -6.34 -6.67 -4.84
CA ARG A 60 -5.69 -5.71 -5.74
C ARG A 60 -4.30 -6.17 -6.14
N ASN A 61 -3.48 -6.61 -5.20
CA ASN A 61 -2.14 -7.11 -5.51
C ASN A 61 -2.16 -8.35 -6.41
N ASN A 62 -3.11 -9.26 -6.20
CA ASN A 62 -3.31 -10.43 -7.07
C ASN A 62 -3.77 -10.03 -8.47
N ALA A 63 -4.68 -9.05 -8.60
CA ALA A 63 -5.21 -8.62 -9.89
C ALA A 63 -4.13 -8.07 -10.83
N TYR A 64 -3.10 -7.41 -10.27
CA TYR A 64 -1.95 -6.91 -11.03
C TYR A 64 -0.74 -7.86 -11.02
N ALA A 65 -0.88 -9.05 -10.43
CA ALA A 65 0.21 -10.03 -10.27
C ALA A 65 1.48 -9.43 -9.65
N ILE A 66 1.33 -8.49 -8.69
CA ILE A 66 2.45 -7.69 -8.17
C ILE A 66 3.56 -8.58 -7.65
N GLN A 67 3.24 -9.54 -6.76
CA GLN A 67 4.26 -10.40 -6.15
C GLN A 67 4.85 -11.43 -7.13
N GLU A 68 4.24 -11.67 -8.29
CA GLU A 68 4.83 -12.54 -9.33
C GLU A 68 5.96 -11.83 -10.08
N VAL A 69 5.86 -10.51 -10.22
CA VAL A 69 6.83 -9.68 -10.97
C VAL A 69 7.84 -9.03 -10.02
N GLU A 70 7.34 -8.44 -8.93
CA GLU A 70 8.09 -7.71 -7.91
C GLU A 70 7.73 -8.26 -6.52
N PRO A 71 8.34 -9.38 -6.09
CA PRO A 71 7.94 -10.13 -4.87
C PRO A 71 8.06 -9.31 -3.59
N ASP A 72 8.92 -8.30 -3.59
CA ASP A 72 9.22 -7.48 -2.42
C ASP A 72 8.33 -6.22 -2.33
N LEU A 73 7.46 -5.99 -3.31
CA LEU A 73 6.57 -4.84 -3.34
C LEU A 73 5.16 -5.23 -2.92
N LEU A 74 4.48 -4.30 -2.24
CA LEU A 74 3.05 -4.39 -1.93
C LEU A 74 2.35 -3.14 -2.43
N LEU A 75 1.45 -3.28 -3.39
CA LEU A 75 0.63 -2.20 -3.91
C LEU A 75 -0.38 -1.77 -2.85
N ILE A 76 -0.34 -0.51 -2.43
CA ILE A 76 -1.18 0.04 -1.35
C ILE A 76 -2.20 1.08 -1.83
N GLY A 77 -2.02 1.61 -3.04
CA GLY A 77 -2.89 2.61 -3.62
C GLY A 77 -2.51 2.94 -5.05
N GLN A 78 -3.31 3.74 -5.73
CA GLN A 78 -3.13 4.09 -7.14
C GLN A 78 -3.56 5.53 -7.44
N ASP A 79 -2.97 6.11 -8.50
CA ASP A 79 -3.46 7.25 -9.27
C ASP A 79 -3.49 6.87 -10.75
N GLY A 80 -4.65 6.45 -11.27
CA GLY A 80 -4.72 5.86 -12.62
C GLY A 80 -3.80 4.64 -12.75
N ASP A 81 -2.85 4.70 -13.69
CA ASP A 81 -1.86 3.64 -13.92
C ASP A 81 -0.65 3.72 -12.97
N LEU A 82 -0.52 4.80 -12.18
CA LEU A 82 0.57 4.95 -11.23
C LEU A 82 0.24 4.19 -9.93
N GLY A 83 0.95 3.11 -9.67
CA GLY A 83 0.86 2.35 -8.43
C GLY A 83 1.75 2.95 -7.34
N TYR A 84 1.28 2.87 -6.10
CA TYR A 84 2.05 3.24 -4.91
C TYR A 84 2.31 2.02 -4.05
N PHE A 85 3.55 1.87 -3.57
CA PHE A 85 4.03 0.62 -3.00
C PHE A 85 4.75 0.80 -1.66
N LEU A 86 4.66 -0.24 -0.84
CA LEU A 86 5.61 -0.50 0.25
C LEU A 86 6.65 -1.50 -0.21
N ASN A 87 7.88 -1.38 0.30
CA ASN A 87 8.91 -2.41 0.15
C ASN A 87 8.95 -3.30 1.39
N LEU A 88 8.52 -4.56 1.22
CA LEU A 88 8.36 -5.54 2.28
C LEU A 88 9.69 -6.05 2.85
N CYS A 89 10.74 -6.14 2.01
CA CYS A 89 12.06 -6.56 2.47
C CYS A 89 12.78 -5.53 3.34
N LYS A 90 12.52 -4.24 3.10
CA LYS A 90 13.09 -3.16 3.91
C LYS A 90 12.38 -3.02 5.26
N GLY A 91 11.08 -3.30 5.31
CA GLY A 91 10.27 -3.12 6.53
C GLY A 91 10.18 -1.67 6.99
N THR A 92 10.42 -0.72 6.08
CA THR A 92 10.35 0.73 6.32
C THR A 92 8.99 1.27 5.91
N ASP A 93 8.57 2.39 6.50
CA ASP A 93 7.37 3.15 6.09
C ASP A 93 7.58 3.98 4.80
N ASP A 94 8.73 3.82 4.13
CA ASP A 94 9.00 4.42 2.82
C ASP A 94 7.93 4.06 1.80
N ILE A 95 7.48 5.07 1.06
CA ILE A 95 6.49 4.95 -0.02
C ILE A 95 7.19 5.13 -1.34
N TYR A 96 6.85 4.26 -2.26
CA TYR A 96 7.41 4.22 -3.60
C TYR A 96 6.31 4.29 -4.66
N SER A 97 6.66 4.68 -5.89
CA SER A 97 5.74 4.72 -7.02
C SER A 97 6.32 4.05 -8.26
N LEU A 98 5.45 3.42 -9.05
CA LEU A 98 5.80 2.84 -10.35
C LEU A 98 4.57 2.81 -11.25
N ASP A 99 4.76 3.09 -12.53
CA ASP A 99 3.74 2.80 -13.54
C ASP A 99 3.46 1.29 -13.59
N LEU A 100 2.21 0.90 -13.36
CA LEU A 100 1.79 -0.50 -13.34
C LEU A 100 2.03 -1.20 -14.69
N GLY A 101 2.03 -0.46 -15.80
CA GLY A 101 2.40 -0.96 -17.12
C GLY A 101 3.90 -1.22 -17.29
N ALA A 102 4.73 -0.77 -16.35
CA ALA A 102 6.18 -0.93 -16.34
C ALA A 102 6.72 -1.87 -15.25
N LEU A 103 5.85 -2.58 -14.54
CA LEU A 103 6.22 -3.60 -13.54
C LEU A 103 7.27 -4.58 -14.11
N GLY A 104 8.34 -4.83 -13.35
CA GLY A 104 9.44 -5.72 -13.75
C GLY A 104 10.35 -5.18 -14.85
N SER A 105 10.13 -3.95 -15.32
CA SER A 105 10.89 -3.35 -16.42
C SER A 105 11.65 -2.09 -16.01
N LEU A 106 11.10 -1.29 -15.10
CA LEU A 106 11.70 -0.04 -14.63
C LEU A 106 11.98 -0.09 -13.13
N GLU A 107 12.96 0.71 -12.69
CA GLU A 107 13.22 0.92 -11.28
C GLU A 107 12.09 1.72 -10.65
N ILE A 108 11.82 1.43 -9.38
CA ILE A 108 10.79 2.11 -8.60
C ILE A 108 11.29 3.43 -8.03
N ASP A 109 10.46 4.48 -8.08
CA ASP A 109 10.79 5.80 -7.56
C ASP A 109 10.38 5.92 -6.09
N LYS A 110 11.20 6.60 -5.28
CA LYS A 110 10.86 6.88 -3.87
C LYS A 110 10.10 8.19 -3.77
N GLU A 111 8.90 8.14 -3.22
CA GLU A 111 7.99 9.29 -3.07
C GLU A 111 8.06 9.93 -1.69
N SER A 112 8.16 9.12 -0.64
CA SER A 112 8.11 9.61 0.73
C SER A 112 8.77 8.62 1.70
N ASN A 113 9.05 9.09 2.92
CA ASN A 113 9.50 8.25 4.04
C ASN A 113 8.34 7.70 4.87
N SER A 114 7.11 8.16 4.61
CA SER A 114 5.90 7.80 5.34
C SER A 114 4.65 8.15 4.54
N ILE A 115 3.60 7.33 4.69
CA ILE A 115 2.27 7.61 4.14
C ILE A 115 1.65 8.89 4.71
N PHE A 116 2.03 9.32 5.92
CA PHE A 116 1.55 10.57 6.52
C PHE A 116 2.20 11.83 5.92
N MET A 117 3.26 11.65 5.14
CA MET A 117 4.01 12.75 4.50
C MET A 117 3.78 12.84 2.98
N LEU A 118 2.83 12.05 2.45
CA LEU A 118 2.43 12.09 1.04
C LEU A 118 1.53 13.30 0.72
#